data_AF-A0A1P8B5U7-F1
#
_entry.id   AF-A0A1P8B5U7-F1
#
_cell.length_a   1.000
_cell.length_b   1.000
_cell.length_c   1.000
_cell.angle_alpha   90.00
_cell.angle_beta   90.00
_cell.angle_gamma   90.00
#
_symmetry.space_group_name_H-M   'P 1'
#
loop_
_entity.id
_entity.type
_entity.pdbx_description
1 polymer ?
#
loop_
_entity_poly.entity_id
_entity_poly.type
_entity_poly.pdbx_seq_one_letter_code
_entity_poly.pdbx_strand_id
1 'polypeptide(L)'
;MTSNLGADHLVSGLTGEMTMQVARDNAMKDAKKHFRPELLNRLDEIVMFHPLSHEHLAKIVQLQVKNVRPIRRWLERKVVTDISMMIVREEIGDDSIVCIDVNEAKTDLVYRIDKNVFVKIEQTLDVVIHSGNKRGRSNDEDHIVTLTKKIKNEVVVID
;
A
#
# COMPACT_ATOMS: atom_id res chain seq x y z
N MET A 1 -1.53 -28.32 -8.26
CA MET A 1 -2.31 -28.07 -7.02
C MET A 1 -1.36 -27.50 -5.97
N THR A 2 -1.82 -26.61 -5.08
CA THR A 2 -1.01 -26.10 -3.96
C THR A 2 -1.68 -26.44 -2.63
N SER A 3 -0.88 -26.75 -1.60
CA SER A 3 -1.35 -27.07 -0.25
C SER A 3 -0.36 -26.52 0.78
N ASN A 4 -0.89 -26.00 1.90
CA ASN A 4 -0.09 -25.51 3.02
C ASN A 4 0.29 -26.61 4.03
N LEU A 5 -0.01 -27.87 3.71
CA LEU A 5 0.23 -29.00 4.60
C LEU A 5 1.73 -29.21 4.83
N GLY A 6 2.12 -29.41 6.09
CA GLY A 6 3.52 -29.58 6.48
C GLY A 6 4.35 -28.29 6.45
N ALA A 7 3.74 -27.12 6.24
CA ALA A 7 4.44 -25.83 6.26
C ALA A 7 5.17 -25.58 7.58
N ASP A 8 4.57 -25.97 8.70
CA ASP A 8 5.15 -25.81 10.04
C ASP A 8 6.48 -26.56 10.18
N HIS A 9 6.57 -27.77 9.61
CA HIS A 9 7.82 -28.54 9.60
C HIS A 9 8.93 -27.82 8.82
N LEU A 10 8.59 -27.21 7.68
CA LEU A 10 9.56 -26.45 6.88
C LEU A 10 10.06 -25.21 7.61
N VAL A 11 9.22 -24.58 8.44
CA VAL A 11 9.61 -23.47 9.33
C VAL A 11 10.56 -23.97 10.44
N SER A 12 10.24 -25.07 11.11
CA SER A 12 11.14 -25.69 12.11
C SER A 12 12.51 -26.08 11.53
N GLY A 13 12.55 -26.44 10.23
CA GLY A 13 13.80 -26.70 9.51
C GLY A 13 14.68 -25.46 9.32
N LEU A 14 14.08 -24.26 9.27
CA LEU A 14 14.81 -22.99 9.16
C LEU A 14 15.21 -22.41 10.51
N THR A 15 14.38 -22.60 11.55
CA THR A 15 14.70 -22.12 12.91
C THR A 15 15.82 -22.93 13.57
N GLY A 16 16.19 -24.08 12.99
CA GLY A 16 17.26 -24.94 13.48
C GLY A 16 16.80 -26.01 14.47
N GLU A 17 15.49 -26.14 14.72
CA GLU A 17 14.93 -27.20 15.56
C GLU A 17 15.17 -28.60 14.97
N MET A 18 15.24 -28.69 13.65
CA MET A 18 15.59 -29.90 12.92
C MET A 18 16.32 -29.57 11.61
N THR A 19 17.00 -30.56 11.03
CA THR A 19 17.60 -30.39 9.71
C THR A 19 16.51 -30.20 8.65
N MET A 20 16.77 -29.37 7.64
CA MET A 20 15.86 -29.19 6.49
C MET A 20 15.46 -30.50 5.79
N GLN A 21 16.29 -31.53 5.83
CA GLN A 21 15.93 -32.85 5.31
C GLN A 21 14.82 -33.50 6.13
N VAL A 22 14.96 -33.51 7.46
CA VAL A 22 13.94 -34.06 8.39
C VAL A 22 12.63 -33.28 8.28
N ALA A 23 12.70 -31.96 8.15
CA ALA A 23 11.54 -31.11 7.90
C ALA A 23 10.76 -31.51 6.65
N ARG A 24 11.46 -31.77 5.53
CA ARG A 24 10.84 -32.23 4.28
C ARG A 24 10.23 -33.62 4.40
N ASP A 25 10.90 -34.52 5.08
CA ASP A 25 10.41 -35.89 5.28
C ASP A 25 9.11 -35.88 6.12
N ASN A 26 9.06 -35.03 7.16
CA ASN A 26 7.85 -34.84 7.96
C ASN A 26 6.72 -34.20 7.15
N ALA A 27 6.99 -33.16 6.36
CA ALA A 27 5.99 -32.56 5.47
C ALA A 27 5.44 -33.56 4.44
N MET A 28 6.30 -34.42 3.89
CA MET A 28 5.90 -35.49 2.97
C MET A 28 5.07 -36.58 3.66
N LYS A 29 5.36 -36.88 4.93
CA LYS A 29 4.57 -37.82 5.74
C LYS A 29 3.15 -37.29 5.96
N ASP A 30 3.00 -36.01 6.25
CA ASP A 30 1.68 -35.38 6.35
C ASP A 30 0.94 -35.40 5.03
N ALA A 31 1.62 -35.08 3.91
CA ALA A 31 1.05 -35.17 2.57
C ALA A 31 0.52 -36.58 2.24
N LYS A 32 1.27 -37.63 2.57
CA LYS A 32 0.84 -39.03 2.39
C LYS A 32 -0.33 -39.44 3.28
N LYS A 33 -0.49 -38.81 4.44
CA LYS A 33 -1.64 -39.05 5.33
C LYS A 33 -2.91 -38.35 4.84
N HIS A 34 -2.77 -37.17 4.23
CA HIS A 34 -3.90 -36.35 3.81
C HIS A 34 -4.40 -36.69 2.39
N PHE A 35 -3.49 -36.89 1.43
CA PHE A 35 -3.83 -37.18 0.05
C PHE A 35 -3.89 -38.68 -0.20
N ARG A 36 -4.92 -39.14 -0.92
CA ARG A 36 -5.04 -40.56 -1.28
C ARG A 36 -3.88 -40.97 -2.21
N PRO A 37 -3.39 -42.22 -2.11
CA PRO A 37 -2.28 -42.71 -2.95
C PRO A 37 -2.56 -42.56 -4.46
N GLU A 38 -3.80 -42.70 -4.90
CA GLU A 38 -4.16 -42.55 -6.32
C GLU A 38 -3.90 -41.13 -6.83
N LEU A 39 -4.10 -40.11 -5.98
CA LEU A 39 -3.80 -38.73 -6.34
C LEU A 39 -2.29 -38.51 -6.38
N LEU A 40 -1.57 -38.97 -5.35
CA LEU A 40 -0.12 -38.79 -5.28
C LEU A 40 0.60 -39.48 -6.45
N ASN A 41 0.11 -40.65 -6.86
CA ASN A 41 0.64 -41.38 -8.01
C ASN A 41 0.31 -40.72 -9.37
N ARG A 42 -0.61 -39.73 -9.40
CA ARG A 42 -0.93 -38.93 -10.60
C ARG A 42 -0.19 -37.59 -10.65
N LEU A 43 0.56 -37.23 -9.62
CA LEU A 43 1.37 -36.03 -9.62
C LEU A 43 2.75 -36.35 -10.19
N ASP A 44 3.15 -35.63 -11.23
CA ASP A 44 4.46 -35.82 -11.87
C ASP A 44 5.61 -35.45 -10.92
N GLU A 45 5.43 -34.37 -10.16
CA GLU A 45 6.43 -33.85 -9.24
C GLU A 45 5.77 -33.20 -8.01
N ILE A 46 6.37 -33.40 -6.83
CA ILE A 46 6.00 -32.70 -5.60
C ILE A 46 7.13 -31.74 -5.24
N VAL A 47 6.88 -30.44 -5.43
CA VAL A 47 7.83 -29.37 -5.11
C VAL A 47 7.53 -28.80 -3.72
N MET A 48 8.51 -28.86 -2.81
CA MET A 48 8.43 -28.22 -1.50
C MET A 48 9.09 -26.84 -1.55
N PHE A 49 8.33 -25.79 -1.25
CA PHE A 49 8.86 -24.44 -1.18
C PHE A 49 9.67 -24.22 0.09
N HIS A 50 10.85 -23.63 -0.05
CA HIS A 50 11.64 -23.22 1.10
C HIS A 50 11.01 -21.96 1.68
N PRO A 51 10.86 -21.86 3.01
CA PRO A 51 10.38 -20.61 3.57
C PRO A 51 11.40 -19.49 3.30
N LEU A 52 10.88 -18.26 3.21
CA LEU A 52 11.67 -17.13 2.72
C LEU A 52 12.66 -16.66 3.79
N SER A 53 13.94 -16.56 3.42
CA SER A 53 14.93 -15.88 4.25
C SER A 53 14.69 -14.37 4.25
N HIS A 54 15.28 -13.67 5.23
CA HIS A 54 15.25 -12.20 5.28
C HIS A 54 15.80 -11.56 3.98
N GLU A 55 16.82 -12.16 3.38
CA GLU A 55 17.38 -11.70 2.11
C GLU A 55 16.39 -11.86 0.96
N HIS A 56 15.67 -13.00 0.90
CA HIS A 56 14.62 -13.21 -0.11
C HIS A 56 13.47 -12.21 0.06
N LEU A 57 13.03 -11.98 1.31
CA LEU A 57 12.01 -10.98 1.61
C LEU A 57 12.45 -9.58 1.19
N ALA A 58 13.69 -9.18 1.48
CA ALA A 58 14.22 -7.89 1.07
C ALA A 58 14.22 -7.71 -0.46
N LYS A 59 14.60 -8.75 -1.21
CA LYS A 59 14.54 -8.75 -2.69
C LYS A 59 13.10 -8.65 -3.20
N ILE A 60 12.16 -9.38 -2.61
CA ILE A 60 10.73 -9.32 -2.98
C ILE A 60 10.18 -7.92 -2.71
N VAL A 61 10.44 -7.35 -1.54
CA VAL A 61 10.02 -5.98 -1.21
C VAL A 61 10.64 -4.98 -2.18
N GLN A 62 11.91 -5.13 -2.54
CA GLN A 62 12.54 -4.27 -3.53
C GLN A 62 11.86 -4.36 -4.91
N LEU A 63 11.47 -5.56 -5.36
CA LEU A 63 10.72 -5.75 -6.60
C LEU A 63 9.33 -5.09 -6.52
N GLN A 64 8.62 -5.26 -5.40
CA GLN A 64 7.32 -4.60 -5.18
C GLN A 64 7.47 -3.07 -5.21
N VAL A 65 8.47 -2.51 -4.53
CA VAL A 65 8.76 -1.07 -4.59
C VAL A 65 9.12 -0.63 -6.01
N LYS A 66 9.89 -1.43 -6.76
CA LYS A 66 10.20 -1.13 -8.17
C LYS A 66 8.94 -1.08 -9.04
N ASN A 67 7.94 -1.92 -8.78
CA ASN A 67 6.67 -1.91 -9.49
C ASN A 67 5.81 -0.68 -9.16
N VAL A 68 5.94 -0.09 -7.97
CA VAL A 68 5.23 1.15 -7.58
C VAL A 68 5.93 2.42 -8.09
N ARG A 69 7.25 2.38 -8.31
CA ARG A 69 8.03 3.54 -8.79
C ARG A 69 7.49 4.20 -10.07
N PRO A 70 7.06 3.46 -11.12
CA PRO A 70 6.45 4.05 -12.31
C PRO A 70 5.20 4.87 -12.00
N ILE A 71 4.30 4.35 -11.15
CA ILE A 71 3.07 5.02 -10.75
C ILE A 71 3.40 6.32 -10.03
N ARG A 72 4.30 6.26 -9.03
CA ARG A 72 4.76 7.44 -8.29
C ARG A 72 5.33 8.50 -9.24
N ARG A 73 6.22 8.12 -10.15
CA ARG A 73 6.84 9.05 -11.12
C ARG A 73 5.84 9.63 -12.11
N TRP A 74 4.87 8.83 -12.54
CA TRP A 74 3.80 9.30 -13.41
C TRP A 74 2.95 10.33 -12.67
N LEU A 75 2.55 10.03 -11.43
CA LEU A 75 1.74 10.91 -10.59
C LEU A 75 2.48 12.22 -10.31
N GLU A 76 3.75 12.15 -9.87
CA GLU A 76 4.59 13.33 -9.65
C GLU A 76 4.66 14.23 -10.90
N ARG A 77 4.97 13.67 -12.07
CA ARG A 77 5.03 14.46 -13.31
C ARG A 77 3.68 15.05 -13.68
N LYS A 78 2.61 14.24 -13.61
CA LYS A 78 1.26 14.63 -14.03
C LYS A 78 0.72 15.74 -13.14
N VAL A 79 0.78 15.55 -11.83
CA VAL A 79 0.33 16.52 -10.82
C VAL A 79 1.13 17.81 -10.86
N VAL A 80 2.47 17.73 -10.91
CA VAL A 80 3.31 18.94 -10.98
C VAL A 80 3.02 19.73 -12.25
N THR A 81 2.85 19.06 -13.38
CA THR A 81 2.53 19.73 -14.66
C THR A 81 1.17 20.44 -14.57
N ASP A 82 0.14 19.74 -14.10
CA ASP A 82 -1.21 20.29 -14.01
C ASP A 82 -1.27 21.47 -13.03
N ILE A 83 -0.67 21.35 -11.83
CA ILE A 83 -0.59 22.44 -10.85
C ILE A 83 0.20 23.63 -11.40
N SER A 84 1.34 23.39 -12.07
CA SER A 84 2.15 24.48 -12.65
C SER A 84 1.35 25.27 -13.68
N MET A 85 0.56 24.59 -14.51
CA MET A 85 -0.32 25.23 -15.48
C MET A 85 -1.43 26.06 -14.80
N MET A 86 -2.01 25.56 -13.70
CA MET A 86 -3.01 26.30 -12.92
C MET A 86 -2.44 27.56 -12.26
N ILE A 87 -1.19 27.52 -11.77
CA ILE A 87 -0.49 28.69 -11.23
C ILE A 87 -0.25 29.73 -12.34
N VAL A 88 0.25 29.32 -13.51
CA VAL A 88 0.50 30.22 -14.65
C VAL A 88 -0.79 30.88 -15.15
N ARG A 89 -1.93 30.21 -15.00
CA ARG A 89 -3.25 30.75 -15.34
C ARG A 89 -3.89 31.58 -14.23
N GLU A 90 -3.19 31.80 -13.12
CA GLU A 90 -3.67 32.53 -11.94
C GLU A 90 -4.94 31.91 -11.31
N GLU A 91 -5.17 30.61 -11.52
CA GLU A 91 -6.33 29.88 -10.97
C GLU A 91 -6.13 29.59 -9.47
N ILE A 92 -4.88 29.33 -9.09
CA ILE A 92 -4.39 29.08 -7.73
C ILE A 92 -3.73 30.36 -7.22
N GLY A 93 -4.24 30.91 -6.13
CA GLY A 93 -3.62 32.04 -5.43
C GLY A 93 -2.77 31.58 -4.24
N ASP A 94 -2.00 32.51 -3.68
CA ASP A 94 -1.33 32.33 -2.39
C ASP A 94 -2.37 31.89 -1.33
N ASP A 95 -2.06 30.88 -0.53
CA ASP A 95 -2.96 30.24 0.46
C ASP A 95 -4.12 29.39 -0.09
N SER A 96 -4.06 28.97 -1.34
CA SER A 96 -4.99 27.98 -1.89
C SER A 96 -4.57 26.55 -1.49
N ILE A 97 -5.54 25.71 -1.11
CA ILE A 97 -5.32 24.26 -0.99
C ILE A 97 -5.86 23.59 -2.25
N VAL A 98 -5.02 22.77 -2.89
CA VAL A 98 -5.40 21.95 -4.04
C VAL A 98 -5.63 20.52 -3.55
N CYS A 99 -6.89 20.10 -3.59
CA CYS A 99 -7.30 18.72 -3.34
C CYS A 99 -7.28 17.95 -4.67
N ILE A 100 -6.63 16.78 -4.69
CA ILE A 100 -6.50 15.93 -5.88
C ILE A 100 -7.22 14.62 -5.58
N ASP A 101 -8.20 14.30 -6.41
CA ASP A 101 -8.99 13.07 -6.32
C ASP A 101 -8.99 12.37 -7.69
N VAL A 102 -9.61 11.20 -7.76
CA VAL A 102 -9.85 10.47 -9.00
C VAL A 102 -11.33 10.58 -9.34
N ASN A 103 -11.66 10.79 -10.61
CA ASN A 103 -13.05 10.77 -11.06
C ASN A 103 -13.74 9.40 -10.79
N GLU A 104 -15.07 9.36 -10.83
CA GLU A 104 -15.85 8.13 -10.59
C GLU A 104 -15.44 6.96 -11.52
N ALA A 105 -15.03 7.28 -12.75
CA ALA A 105 -14.58 6.29 -13.74
C ALA A 105 -13.17 5.73 -13.46
N LYS A 106 -12.43 6.31 -12.50
CA LYS A 106 -11.03 5.99 -12.18
C LYS A 106 -10.07 6.14 -13.35
N THR A 107 -10.35 7.07 -14.25
CA THR A 107 -9.60 7.28 -15.49
C THR A 107 -8.75 8.55 -15.47
N ASP A 108 -9.11 9.55 -14.67
CA ASP A 108 -8.40 10.83 -14.65
C ASP A 108 -8.42 11.47 -13.26
N LEU A 109 -7.48 12.38 -13.04
CA LEU A 109 -7.37 13.16 -11.81
C LEU A 109 -8.31 14.37 -11.87
N VAL A 110 -9.02 14.62 -10.78
CA VAL A 110 -9.87 15.80 -10.59
C VAL A 110 -9.22 16.69 -9.55
N TYR A 111 -9.06 17.97 -9.89
CA TYR A 111 -8.46 18.97 -9.02
C TYR A 111 -9.54 19.91 -8.50
N ARG A 112 -9.55 20.15 -7.19
CA ARG A 112 -10.43 21.12 -6.53
C ARG A 112 -9.59 22.12 -5.77
N ILE A 113 -9.86 23.40 -5.97
CA ILE A 113 -9.11 24.49 -5.35
C ILE A 113 -9.99 25.13 -4.28
N ASP A 114 -9.60 24.98 -3.02
CA ASP A 114 -10.27 25.61 -1.90
C ASP A 114 -9.52 26.88 -1.49
N LYS A 115 -10.18 28.03 -1.66
CA LYS A 115 -9.68 29.35 -1.28
C LYS A 115 -10.22 29.66 0.12
N ASN A 116 -9.35 30.01 1.08
CA ASN A 116 -9.65 30.31 2.49
C ASN A 116 -9.70 29.13 3.47
N VAL A 117 -8.73 28.23 3.40
CA VAL A 117 -8.59 27.18 4.43
C VAL A 117 -7.55 27.59 5.47
N PHE A 118 -7.98 27.84 6.70
CA PHE A 118 -7.09 28.10 7.82
C PHE A 118 -6.57 26.77 8.39
N VAL A 119 -5.30 26.46 8.14
CA VAL A 119 -4.62 25.32 8.75
C VAL A 119 -4.07 25.75 10.12
N LYS A 120 -4.69 25.31 11.21
CA LYS A 120 -4.19 25.55 12.57
C LYS A 120 -3.27 24.39 12.96
N ILE A 121 -1.96 24.64 12.97
CA ILE A 121 -0.96 23.65 13.42
C ILE A 121 -0.94 23.70 14.95
N GLU A 122 -1.70 22.84 15.63
CA GLU A 122 -1.51 22.61 17.07
C GLU A 122 -0.40 21.58 17.30
N GLN A 123 0.37 21.80 18.36
CA GLN A 123 1.62 21.10 18.63
C GLN A 123 1.37 19.59 18.72
N THR A 124 2.18 18.82 17.99
CA THR A 124 2.24 17.34 17.95
C THR A 124 1.17 16.61 17.12
N LEU A 125 1.57 16.32 15.88
CA LEU A 125 1.23 15.17 15.02
C LEU A 125 -0.08 15.10 14.21
N ASP A 126 -1.10 15.92 14.40
CA ASP A 126 -2.28 15.90 13.53
C ASP A 126 -2.63 17.30 12.99
N VAL A 127 -2.72 17.43 11.66
CA VAL A 127 -3.16 18.67 10.99
C VAL A 127 -4.67 18.60 10.82
N VAL A 128 -5.42 19.42 11.56
CA VAL A 128 -6.88 19.49 11.45
C VAL A 128 -7.27 20.62 10.50
N ILE A 129 -7.84 20.27 9.35
CA ILE A 129 -8.35 21.22 8.36
C ILE A 129 -9.76 21.66 8.74
N HIS A 130 -9.96 22.96 8.98
CA HIS A 130 -11.28 23.53 9.24
C HIS A 130 -11.77 24.29 8.00
N SER A 131 -12.86 23.83 7.38
CA SER A 131 -13.53 24.56 6.31
C SER A 131 -14.36 25.69 6.91
N GLY A 132 -13.89 26.92 6.75
CA GLY A 132 -14.54 28.11 7.26
C GLY A 132 -15.55 28.69 6.28
N ASN A 133 -16.73 28.08 6.12
CA ASN A 133 -17.85 28.76 5.44
C ASN A 133 -18.98 29.11 6.42
N LYS A 134 -18.98 30.35 6.89
CA LYS A 134 -20.09 30.94 7.64
C LYS A 134 -21.26 31.21 6.69
N ARG A 135 -22.29 30.35 6.70
CA ARG A 135 -23.74 30.67 6.67
C ARG A 135 -24.55 29.48 6.15
N GLY A 136 -25.46 28.97 6.99
CA GLY A 136 -26.66 28.27 6.53
C GLY A 136 -26.77 26.81 6.94
N ARG A 137 -27.60 26.57 7.97
CA ARG A 137 -28.40 25.36 8.24
C ARG A 137 -28.28 24.21 7.22
N SER A 138 -27.61 23.14 7.62
CA SER A 138 -28.16 21.78 7.67
C SER A 138 -27.11 20.82 8.23
N ASN A 139 -27.55 19.97 9.15
CA ASN A 139 -26.75 18.94 9.79
C ASN A 139 -26.21 17.97 8.74
N ASP A 140 -24.88 17.82 8.71
CA ASP A 140 -24.18 16.54 8.56
C ASP A 140 -22.69 16.83 8.79
N GLU A 141 -22.23 16.52 10.00
CA GLU A 141 -20.83 16.61 10.43
C GLU A 141 -20.04 15.46 9.82
N ASP A 142 -19.62 15.59 8.55
CA ASP A 142 -18.58 14.72 8.00
C ASP A 142 -17.20 15.23 8.45
N HIS A 143 -16.77 14.76 9.62
CA HIS A 143 -15.40 14.92 10.10
C HIS A 143 -14.43 14.13 9.21
N ILE A 144 -13.85 14.78 8.20
CA ILE A 144 -12.73 14.22 7.43
C ILE A 144 -11.46 14.34 8.29
N VAL A 145 -10.96 13.20 8.77
CA VAL A 145 -9.69 13.09 9.49
C VAL A 145 -8.59 12.74 8.48
N THR A 146 -7.76 13.71 8.08
CA THR A 146 -6.63 13.49 7.17
C THR A 146 -5.32 13.42 7.95
N LEU A 147 -4.66 12.26 7.94
CA LEU A 147 -3.34 12.04 8.56
C LEU A 147 -2.23 12.54 7.62
N THR A 148 -1.43 13.53 8.03
CA THR A 148 -0.26 14.00 7.25
C THR A 148 1.06 13.76 8.01
N LYS A 149 1.97 12.98 7.41
CA LYS A 149 3.31 12.73 7.96
C LYS A 149 4.34 13.67 7.33
N LYS A 150 4.95 14.54 8.16
CA LYS A 150 6.00 15.48 7.75
C LYS A 150 7.30 14.74 7.40
N ILE A 151 7.59 14.60 6.10
CA ILE A 151 8.94 14.30 5.58
C ILE A 151 9.37 15.53 4.79
N LYS A 152 10.48 16.14 5.22
CA LYS A 152 11.21 17.27 4.61
C LYS A 152 10.60 17.85 3.30
N ASN A 153 9.99 19.03 3.44
CA ASN A 153 9.73 20.01 2.37
C ASN A 153 8.75 19.69 1.23
N GLU A 154 8.01 18.59 1.24
CA GLU A 154 6.93 18.35 0.27
C GLU A 154 5.70 17.81 1.01
N VAL A 155 4.59 18.55 0.96
CA VAL A 155 3.29 18.09 1.46
C VAL A 155 2.60 17.38 0.30
N VAL A 156 2.45 16.07 0.40
CA VAL A 156 1.62 15.27 -0.50
C VAL A 156 0.44 14.78 0.32
N VAL A 157 -0.74 15.33 0.05
CA VAL A 157 -2.02 14.86 0.58
C VAL A 157 -2.50 13.76 -0.38
N ILE A 158 -2.72 12.56 0.14
CA ILE A 158 -3.36 11.45 -0.57
C ILE A 158 -4.53 11.04 0.31
N ASP A 159 -5.74 11.09 -0.25
CA ASP A 159 -6.94 10.48 0.31
C ASP A 159 -6.86 8.93 0.21
#